data_AF-A0A929HDE5-F1
#
_entry.id   AF-A0A929HDE5-F1
#
_cell.length_a   1.000
_cell.length_b   1.000
_cell.length_c   1.000
_cell.angle_alpha   90.00
_cell.angle_beta   90.00
_cell.angle_gamma   90.00
#
_symmetry.space_group_name_H-M   'P 1'
#
loop_
_entity.id
_entity.type
_entity.pdbx_description
1 polymer ?
#
loop_
_entity_poly.entity_id
_entity_poly.type
_entity_poly.pdbx_seq_one_letter_code
_entity_poly.pdbx_strand_id
1 'polypeptide(L)' 'EQRFEEYMLVSWYDRDRDFESPPHTSECSEGCKKDGYINYGLSHGATLMVDIEDGRFVFFFAPVEW' A
#
# COMPACT_ATOMS: atom_id res chain seq x y z
N GLU A 1 20.87 14.77 3.40
CA GLU A 1 20.10 13.68 2.76
C GLU A 1 19.76 12.66 3.83
N GLN A 2 18.48 12.31 4.00
CA GLN A 2 18.04 11.31 4.97
C GLN A 2 17.80 10.01 4.21
N ARG A 3 18.50 8.94 4.60
CA ARG A 3 18.30 7.60 4.06
C ARG A 3 17.56 6.77 5.09
N PHE A 4 16.48 6.12 4.65
CA PHE A 4 15.82 5.07 5.41
C PHE A 4 16.65 3.79 5.32
N GLU A 5 16.57 2.94 6.34
CA GLU A 5 17.23 1.64 6.38
C GLU A 5 16.49 0.62 5.47
N GLU A 6 16.51 -0.66 5.82
CA GLU A 6 15.81 -1.69 5.05
C GLU A 6 14.30 -1.60 5.28
N TYR A 7 13.56 -1.43 4.20
CA TYR A 7 12.10 -1.41 4.18
C TYR A 7 11.59 -2.44 3.18
N MET A 8 10.54 -3.17 3.58
CA MET A 8 9.86 -4.14 2.74
C MET A 8 8.54 -3.57 2.24
N LEU A 9 8.25 -3.76 0.96
CA LEU A 9 6.94 -3.41 0.39
C LEU A 9 5.88 -4.37 0.94
N VAL A 10 4.84 -3.82 1.57
CA VAL A 10 3.77 -4.58 2.22
C VAL A 10 2.52 -4.63 1.36
N SER A 11 2.10 -3.49 0.82
CA SER A 11 0.92 -3.38 -0.03
C SER A 11 1.03 -2.21 -1.01
N TRP A 12 0.25 -2.27 -2.08
CA TRP A 12 0.21 -1.21 -3.09
C TRP A 12 -1.14 -1.09 -3.79
N TYR A 13 -1.35 0.07 -4.42
CA TYR A 13 -2.49 0.38 -5.27
C TYR A 13 -2.05 1.11 -6.54
N ASP A 14 -2.63 0.69 -7.67
CA ASP A 14 -2.54 1.33 -8.99
C ASP A 14 -3.94 1.76 -9.42
N ARG A 15 -4.19 3.08 -9.42
CA ARG A 15 -5.47 3.67 -9.77
C ARG A 15 -5.80 3.53 -11.26
N ASP A 16 -4.79 3.55 -12.14
CA ASP A 16 -5.02 3.54 -13.59
C ASP A 16 -5.62 2.20 -14.04
N ARG A 17 -5.23 1.11 -13.37
CA ARG A 17 -5.74 -0.25 -13.61
C ARG A 17 -6.76 -0.70 -12.58
N ASP A 18 -6.95 0.11 -11.54
CA ASP A 18 -7.71 -0.22 -10.34
C ASP A 18 -7.26 -1.55 -9.72
N PHE A 19 -5.96 -1.76 -9.59
CA PHE A 19 -5.38 -2.98 -9.01
C PHE A 19 -4.79 -2.72 -7.63
N GLU A 20 -4.92 -3.69 -6.74
CA GLU A 20 -4.30 -3.66 -5.42
C GLU A 20 -3.54 -4.94 -5.13
N SER A 21 -2.53 -4.85 -4.26
CA SER A 21 -1.86 -6.00 -3.69
C SER A 21 -1.77 -5.87 -2.17
N PRO A 22 -2.06 -6.95 -1.41
CA PRO A 22 -2.57 -8.23 -1.91
C PRO A 22 -3.96 -8.13 -2.58
N PRO A 23 -4.26 -9.00 -3.57
CA PRO A 23 -5.50 -8.89 -4.33
C PRO A 23 -6.72 -9.18 -3.46
N HIS A 24 -7.84 -8.53 -3.76
CA HIS A 24 -9.14 -8.69 -3.09
C HIS A 24 -9.15 -8.34 -1.60
N THR A 25 -8.17 -7.58 -1.11
CA THR A 25 -8.10 -7.16 0.30
C THR A 25 -9.20 -6.17 0.68
N SER A 26 -9.81 -5.48 -0.30
CA SER A 26 -10.90 -4.55 -0.04
C SER A 26 -12.25 -5.22 0.31
N GLU A 27 -12.38 -6.55 0.23
CA GLU A 27 -13.64 -7.31 0.41
C GLU A 27 -14.88 -6.67 -0.27
N CYS A 28 -14.69 -5.91 -1.35
CA CYS A 28 -15.74 -5.13 -1.98
C CYS A 28 -15.79 -5.43 -3.49
N SER A 29 -17.00 -5.63 -4.01
CA SER A 29 -17.26 -5.87 -5.44
C SER A 29 -17.13 -4.59 -6.28
N GLU A 30 -17.12 -4.76 -7.61
CA GLU A 30 -16.92 -3.68 -8.61
C GLU A 30 -17.68 -2.38 -8.25
N GLY A 31 -16.96 -1.25 -8.25
CA GLY A 31 -17.52 0.09 -8.01
C GLY A 31 -17.35 0.63 -6.59
N CYS A 32 -16.78 -0.14 -5.67
CA CYS A 32 -16.47 0.27 -4.31
C CYS A 32 -15.04 0.81 -4.18
N LYS A 33 -14.81 1.76 -3.27
CA LYS A 33 -13.49 2.35 -3.04
C LYS A 33 -12.54 1.26 -2.52
N LYS A 34 -11.49 0.95 -3.29
CA LYS A 34 -10.45 0.00 -2.85
C LYS A 34 -9.62 0.67 -1.76
N ASP A 35 -9.86 0.28 -0.51
CA ASP A 35 -9.09 0.71 0.66
C ASP A 35 -8.39 -0.49 1.34
N GLY A 36 -8.45 -1.67 0.72
CA GLY A 36 -7.89 -2.94 1.21
C GLY A 36 -6.39 -2.92 1.37
N TYR A 37 -5.67 -2.38 0.38
CA TYR A 37 -4.23 -2.17 0.47
C TYR A 37 -3.83 -1.28 1.65
N ILE A 38 -4.64 -0.28 2.02
CA ILE A 38 -4.37 0.61 3.17
C ILE A 38 -4.48 -0.19 4.46
N ASN A 39 -5.61 -0.88 4.64
CA ASN A 39 -5.87 -1.67 5.84
C ASN A 39 -4.84 -2.81 5.99
N TYR A 40 -4.47 -3.44 4.89
CA TYR A 40 -3.45 -4.49 4.87
C TYR A 40 -2.09 -3.93 5.29
N GLY A 41 -1.67 -2.80 4.71
CA GLY A 41 -0.41 -2.14 5.07
C GLY A 41 -0.33 -1.82 6.55
N LEU A 42 -1.34 -1.12 7.08
CA LEU A 42 -1.40 -0.72 8.48
C LEU A 42 -1.42 -1.93 9.45
N SER A 43 -2.15 -2.99 9.10
CA SER A 43 -2.23 -4.19 9.95
C SER A 43 -0.94 -5.02 9.96
N HIS A 44 -0.06 -4.83 8.97
CA HIS A 44 1.22 -5.55 8.85
C HIS A 44 2.42 -4.64 9.14
N GLY A 45 2.23 -3.59 9.93
CA GLY A 45 3.33 -2.78 10.46
C GLY A 45 3.91 -1.77 9.48
N ALA A 46 3.19 -1.41 8.42
CA ALA A 46 3.65 -0.35 7.54
C ALA A 46 3.70 0.99 8.30
N THR A 47 4.86 1.65 8.25
CA THR A 47 5.10 2.95 8.89
C THR A 47 5.48 4.04 7.89
N LEU A 48 5.71 3.67 6.63
CA LEU A 48 6.03 4.58 5.53
C LEU A 48 5.02 4.40 4.39
N MET A 49 4.38 5.50 4.00
CA MET A 49 3.50 5.58 2.82
C MET A 49 4.18 6.45 1.76
N VAL A 50 4.25 5.95 0.53
CA VAL A 50 4.70 6.70 -0.64
C VAL A 50 3.50 6.90 -1.56
N ASP A 51 3.11 8.15 -1.72
CA ASP A 51 2.06 8.59 -2.64
C ASP A 51 2.70 9.28 -3.85
N ILE A 52 2.31 8.84 -5.05
CA ILE A 52 2.78 9.36 -6.33
C ILE A 52 1.57 9.85 -7.13
N GLU A 53 1.64 11.11 -7.58
CA GLU A 53 0.64 11.76 -8.44
C GLU A 53 -0.78 11.75 -7.83
N ASP A 54 -0.89 12.12 -6.54
CA ASP A 54 -2.16 12.30 -5.81
C ASP A 54 -3.03 11.04 -5.85
N GLY A 55 -2.49 9.95 -5.32
CA GLY A 55 -3.14 8.64 -5.22
C GLY A 55 -3.18 7.85 -6.52
N ARG A 56 -2.40 8.23 -7.55
CA ARG A 56 -2.30 7.41 -8.77
C ARG A 56 -1.60 6.09 -8.47
N PHE A 57 -0.52 6.15 -7.71
CA PHE A 57 0.15 4.98 -7.16
C PHE A 57 0.40 5.20 -5.67
N VAL A 58 0.03 4.22 -4.85
CA VAL A 58 0.25 4.26 -3.41
C VAL A 58 0.97 3.00 -2.99
N PHE A 59 2.03 3.15 -2.19
CA PHE A 59 2.84 2.04 -1.68
C PHE A 59 2.99 2.16 -0.16
N PHE A 60 2.85 1.05 0.55
CA PHE A 60 3.07 0.97 1.98
C PHE A 60 4.27 0.07 2.28
N PHE A 61 5.17 0.57 3.14
CA PHE A 61 6.37 -0.14 3.54
C PHE A 61 6.46 -0.29 5.06
N ALA A 62 6.97 -1.43 5.50
CA ALA A 62 7.32 -1.72 6.89
C ALA A 62 8.85 -1.80 7.04
N PRO A 63 9.42 -1.36 8.18
CA PRO A 63 10.83 -1.56 8.46
C PRO A 63 11.12 -3.06 8.64
N VAL A 64 12.29 -3.50 8.19
CA VAL A 64 12.75 -4.88 8.42
C VAL A 64 13.40 -4.94 9.81
N GLU A 65 12.72 -5.57 10.77
CA GLU A 65 13.27 -5.86 12.09
C GLU A 65 13.79 -7.31 12.11
N TRP A 66 15.09 -7.49 12.39
CA TRP A 66 15.78 -8.78 12.45
C TRP A 66 15.88 -9.32 13.88
#